data_AF-A0A959NDR9-F1
#
_entry.id   AF-A0A959NDR9-F1
#
_cell.length_a   1.000
_cell.length_b   1.000
_cell.length_c   1.000
_cell.angle_alpha   90.00
_cell.angle_beta   90.00
_cell.angle_gamma   90.00
#
_symmetry.space_group_name_H-M   'P 1'
#
loop_
_entity.id
_entity.type
_entity.pdbx_description
1 polymer ?
#
loop_
_entity_poly.entity_id
_entity_poly.type
_entity_poly.pdbx_seq_one_letter_code
_entity_poly.pdbx_strand_id
1 'polypeptide(L)'
;GITGIAMSGNGNIMGSLTNNGTATVTVTFTITASANGCSGPSTTATVDVLPTPTVNPIADQTVCNGEMTAPVNFTSPVPGVTYNWTNSNTAIGLAASGTGDIAAFTATNATLVPITGTITVTPQ
;
A
#
# COMPACT_ATOMS: atom_id res chain seq x y z
N GLY A 1 -1.01 12.76 8.32
CA GLY A 1 -2.08 13.74 8.60
C GLY A 1 -3.10 13.73 7.48
N ILE A 2 -4.31 14.26 7.71
CA ILE A 2 -5.39 14.27 6.72
C ILE A 2 -5.51 15.62 6.00
N THR A 3 -5.78 15.59 4.70
CA THR A 3 -6.02 16.77 3.86
C THR A 3 -7.30 16.60 3.02
N GLY A 4 -7.83 17.69 2.45
CA GLY A 4 -8.79 17.63 1.33
C GLY A 4 -10.21 18.15 1.61
N ILE A 5 -10.61 18.30 2.87
CA ILE A 5 -11.85 18.99 3.26
C ILE A 5 -11.51 20.16 4.18
N ALA A 6 -12.21 21.30 4.02
CA ALA A 6 -12.04 22.46 4.88
C ALA A 6 -12.38 22.13 6.34
N MET A 7 -11.61 22.67 7.29
CA MET A 7 -11.77 22.40 8.73
C MET A 7 -13.09 22.95 9.33
N SER A 8 -13.78 23.82 8.60
CA SER A 8 -15.08 24.38 8.98
C SER A 8 -15.85 24.84 7.74
N GLY A 9 -17.18 24.85 7.82
CA GLY A 9 -18.03 25.37 6.75
C GLY A 9 -19.52 25.30 7.13
N ASN A 10 -20.35 25.80 6.22
CA ASN A 10 -21.81 25.74 6.33
C ASN A 10 -22.37 24.93 5.15
N GLY A 11 -23.44 24.18 5.40
CA GLY A 11 -24.05 23.30 4.40
C GLY A 11 -23.46 21.89 4.41
N ASN A 12 -23.43 21.24 3.25
CA ASN A 12 -23.04 19.84 3.14
C ASN A 12 -21.53 19.64 3.31
N ILE A 13 -21.14 18.55 3.98
CA ILE A 13 -19.75 18.08 4.00
C ILE A 13 -19.49 17.38 2.67
N MET A 14 -18.74 18.01 1.76
CA MET A 14 -18.42 17.46 0.44
C MET A 14 -16.93 17.61 0.14
N GLY A 15 -16.35 16.59 -0.47
CA GLY A 15 -14.93 16.53 -0.84
C GLY A 15 -14.35 15.14 -0.65
N SER A 16 -13.03 15.02 -0.83
CA SER A 16 -12.27 13.78 -0.60
C SER A 16 -11.27 13.99 0.52
N LEU A 17 -11.17 13.02 1.43
CA LEU A 17 -10.10 12.98 2.43
C LEU A 17 -8.94 12.15 1.90
N THR A 18 -7.72 12.65 2.07
CA THR A 18 -6.49 11.91 1.74
C THR A 18 -5.69 11.67 3.01
N ASN A 19 -5.34 10.42 3.27
CA ASN A 19 -4.45 10.06 4.38
C ASN A 19 -2.99 9.98 3.90
N ASN A 20 -2.21 11.00 4.27
CA ASN A 20 -0.78 11.09 3.96
C ASN A 20 0.10 10.43 5.05
N GLY A 21 -0.50 9.76 6.03
CA GLY A 21 0.19 9.01 7.07
C GLY A 21 0.23 7.52 6.77
N THR A 22 0.73 6.75 7.73
CA THR A 22 0.86 5.29 7.64
C THR A 22 -0.09 4.54 8.56
N ALA A 23 -0.86 5.27 9.37
CA ALA A 23 -1.88 4.73 10.26
C ALA A 23 -3.25 5.27 9.85
N THR A 24 -4.29 4.47 10.11
CA THR A 24 -5.68 4.92 9.97
C THR A 24 -5.91 6.14 10.85
N VAL A 25 -6.58 7.15 10.28
CA VAL A 25 -6.97 8.35 11.02
C VAL A 25 -8.49 8.49 10.97
N THR A 26 -9.10 8.61 12.14
CA THR A 26 -10.51 8.95 12.28
C THR A 26 -10.67 10.47 12.20
N VAL A 27 -11.45 10.93 11.22
CA VAL A 27 -11.86 12.34 11.11
C VAL A 27 -13.24 12.49 11.73
N THR A 28 -13.37 13.39 12.71
CA THR A 28 -14.65 13.71 13.36
C THR A 28 -15.14 15.07 12.89
N PHE A 29 -16.35 15.09 12.32
CA PHE A 29 -17.08 16.31 11.98
C PHE A 29 -18.09 16.61 13.07
N THR A 30 -18.05 17.84 13.60
CA THR A 30 -19.08 18.35 14.52
C THR A 30 -20.04 19.24 13.74
N ILE A 31 -21.31 18.87 13.73
CA ILE A 31 -22.36 19.53 12.95
C ILE A 31 -23.29 20.23 13.93
N THR A 32 -23.30 21.57 13.92
CA THR A 32 -24.16 22.38 14.79
C THR A 32 -25.31 22.95 13.99
N ALA A 33 -26.54 22.65 14.40
CA ALA A 33 -27.72 23.27 13.79
C ALA A 33 -27.74 24.78 14.09
N SER A 34 -28.21 25.60 13.15
CA SER A 34 -28.47 27.01 13.42
C SER A 34 -29.75 27.46 12.72
N ALA A 35 -30.52 28.31 13.39
CA ALA A 35 -31.73 28.92 12.84
C ALA A 35 -31.86 30.35 13.35
N ASN A 36 -32.06 31.32 12.46
CA ASN A 36 -32.26 32.74 12.81
C ASN A 36 -31.17 33.32 13.73
N GLY A 37 -29.92 32.86 13.60
CA GLY A 37 -28.81 33.32 14.45
C GLY A 37 -28.69 32.60 15.80
N CYS A 38 -29.62 31.71 16.16
CA CYS A 38 -29.53 30.85 17.33
C CYS A 38 -28.82 29.54 16.99
N SER A 39 -27.75 29.20 17.72
CA SER A 39 -27.14 27.88 17.66
C SER A 39 -28.01 26.87 18.40
N GLY A 40 -28.29 25.76 17.73
CA GLY A 40 -29.00 24.60 18.28
C GLY A 40 -28.03 23.50 18.72
N PRO A 41 -28.55 22.29 18.98
CA PRO A 41 -27.72 21.15 19.36
C PRO A 41 -26.74 20.76 18.25
N SER A 42 -25.63 20.14 18.67
CA SER A 42 -24.64 19.55 17.78
C SER A 42 -24.73 18.03 17.72
N THR A 43 -24.43 17.45 16.56
CA THR A 43 -24.18 16.01 16.39
C THR A 43 -22.78 15.80 15.81
N THR A 44 -22.30 14.56 15.84
CA THR A 44 -20.99 14.20 15.26
C THR A 44 -21.15 13.14 14.17
N ALA A 45 -20.29 13.20 13.17
CA ALA A 45 -20.12 12.17 12.16
C ALA A 45 -18.64 11.83 12.05
N THR A 46 -18.31 10.54 11.94
CA THR A 46 -16.92 10.07 11.87
C THR A 46 -16.63 9.36 10.55
N VAL A 47 -15.43 9.57 10.01
CA VAL A 47 -14.93 8.87 8.82
C VAL A 47 -13.54 8.34 9.11
N ASP A 48 -13.36 7.02 8.99
CA ASP A 48 -12.03 6.40 9.06
C ASP A 48 -11.37 6.45 7.68
N VAL A 49 -10.22 7.11 7.61
CA VAL A 49 -9.45 7.25 6.38
C VAL A 49 -8.23 6.35 6.46
N LEU A 50 -8.23 5.26 5.69
CA LEU A 50 -7.10 4.34 5.62
C LEU A 50 -5.93 4.95 4.83
N PRO A 51 -4.68 4.66 5.20
CA PRO A 51 -3.50 5.06 4.43
C PRO A 51 -3.41 4.28 3.11
N THR A 52 -2.69 4.82 2.13
CA THR A 52 -2.40 4.10 0.88
C THR A 52 -1.36 3.01 1.12
N PRO A 53 -1.62 1.74 0.78
CA PRO A 53 -0.62 0.67 0.86
C PRO A 53 0.62 1.00 0.04
N THR A 54 1.79 0.75 0.62
CA THR A 54 3.09 0.94 -0.04
C THR A 54 3.97 -0.25 0.25
N VAL A 55 5.01 -0.44 -0.56
CA VAL A 55 6.04 -1.46 -0.35
C VAL A 55 7.38 -0.75 -0.21
N ASN A 56 8.18 -1.16 0.76
CA ASN A 56 9.53 -0.64 0.92
C ASN A 56 10.42 -1.11 -0.23
N PRO A 57 11.42 -0.31 -0.64
CA PRO A 57 12.38 -0.71 -1.65
C PRO A 57 13.08 -2.02 -1.28
N ILE A 58 13.30 -2.86 -2.29
CA ILE A 58 14.01 -4.13 -2.18
C ILE A 58 15.21 -4.08 -3.12
N ALA A 59 16.37 -4.54 -2.65
CA ALA A 59 17.56 -4.60 -3.48
C ALA A 59 17.48 -5.76 -4.48
N ASP A 60 17.99 -5.52 -5.69
CA ASP A 60 18.12 -6.57 -6.71
C ASP A 60 19.10 -7.65 -6.26
N GLN A 61 18.86 -8.88 -6.72
CA GLN A 61 19.74 -10.01 -6.46
C GLN A 61 20.41 -10.46 -7.76
N THR A 62 21.70 -10.79 -7.68
CA THR A 62 22.46 -11.45 -8.76
C THR A 62 23.07 -12.72 -8.19
N VAL A 63 22.75 -13.85 -8.78
CA VAL A 63 23.20 -15.17 -8.33
C VAL A 63 23.64 -16.03 -9.53
N CYS A 64 24.50 -17.01 -9.28
CA CYS A 64 24.93 -17.96 -10.31
C CYS A 64 23.84 -19.00 -10.59
N ASN A 65 23.86 -19.58 -11.79
CA ASN A 65 22.98 -20.72 -12.11
C ASN A 65 23.22 -21.89 -11.15
N GLY A 66 22.14 -22.42 -10.57
CA GLY A 66 22.17 -23.51 -9.59
C GLY A 66 22.34 -23.07 -8.14
N GLU A 67 22.62 -21.79 -7.88
CA GLU A 67 22.68 -21.24 -6.52
C GLU A 67 21.29 -20.84 -6.00
N MET A 68 21.13 -20.80 -4.67
CA MET A 68 19.91 -20.27 -4.06
C MET A 68 19.90 -18.75 -4.01
N THR A 69 18.73 -18.15 -4.23
CA THR A 69 18.47 -16.74 -3.92
C THR A 69 18.33 -16.51 -2.41
N ALA A 70 18.49 -15.27 -1.98
CA ALA A 70 18.03 -14.86 -0.67
C ALA A 70 16.49 -14.70 -0.69
N PRO A 71 15.78 -15.05 0.41
CA PRO A 71 14.35 -14.82 0.49
C PRO A 71 14.04 -13.31 0.38
N VAL A 72 12.94 -12.97 -0.29
CA VAL A 72 12.43 -11.60 -0.38
C VAL A 72 11.27 -11.47 0.60
N ASN A 73 11.49 -10.72 1.66
CA ASN A 73 10.46 -10.39 2.66
C ASN A 73 9.92 -8.98 2.36
N PHE A 74 8.68 -8.90 1.91
CA PHE A 74 8.04 -7.62 1.64
C PHE A 74 7.67 -6.92 2.94
N THR A 75 7.98 -5.63 3.02
CA THR A 75 7.64 -4.82 4.19
C THR A 75 6.96 -3.52 3.76
N SER A 76 6.11 -2.99 4.63
CA SER A 76 5.40 -1.74 4.43
C SER A 76 5.46 -0.91 5.70
N PRO A 77 5.57 0.43 5.59
CA PRO A 77 5.34 1.31 6.73
C PRO A 77 3.86 1.32 7.16
N VAL A 78 2.95 0.83 6.31
CA VAL A 78 1.51 0.68 6.60
C VAL A 78 1.25 -0.72 7.18
N PRO A 79 0.58 -0.84 8.33
CA PRO A 79 0.27 -2.14 8.92
C PRO A 79 -0.84 -2.87 8.13
N GLY A 80 -0.79 -4.20 8.13
CA GLY A 80 -1.85 -5.04 7.54
C GLY A 80 -1.81 -5.17 6.01
N VAL A 81 -0.75 -4.69 5.36
CA VAL A 81 -0.59 -4.78 3.90
C VAL A 81 -0.32 -6.23 3.47
N THR A 82 -1.04 -6.65 2.45
CA THR A 82 -0.81 -7.91 1.71
C THR A 82 -0.11 -7.61 0.39
N TYR A 83 0.58 -8.59 -0.19
CA TYR A 83 1.37 -8.40 -1.41
C TYR A 83 0.97 -9.40 -2.46
N ASN A 84 0.71 -8.92 -3.66
CA ASN A 84 0.61 -9.74 -4.86
C ASN A 84 1.76 -9.36 -5.78
N TRP A 85 2.39 -10.33 -6.42
CA TRP A 85 3.50 -10.05 -7.31
C TRP A 85 3.44 -10.88 -8.59
N THR A 86 4.05 -10.35 -9.65
CA THR A 86 4.26 -11.02 -10.93
C THR A 86 5.75 -11.02 -11.26
N ASN A 87 6.18 -12.03 -12.02
CA ASN A 87 7.54 -12.18 -12.50
C ASN A 87 7.53 -12.18 -14.03
N SER A 88 8.33 -11.33 -14.65
CA SER A 88 8.41 -11.22 -16.11
C SER A 88 9.10 -12.41 -16.79
N ASN A 89 9.88 -13.22 -16.06
CA ASN A 89 10.66 -14.31 -16.64
C ASN A 89 10.75 -15.51 -15.70
N THR A 90 9.98 -16.58 -15.97
CA THR A 90 10.02 -17.80 -15.17
C THR A 90 11.25 -18.66 -15.38
N ALA A 91 12.04 -18.40 -16.44
CA ALA A 91 13.28 -19.14 -16.71
C ALA A 91 14.35 -18.93 -15.63
N ILE A 92 14.19 -17.92 -14.75
CA ILE A 92 15.04 -17.71 -13.58
C ILE A 92 14.80 -18.73 -12.45
N GLY A 93 13.73 -19.52 -12.52
CA GLY A 93 13.39 -20.53 -11.50
C GLY A 93 12.28 -20.11 -10.53
N LEU A 94 11.67 -18.93 -10.73
CA LEU A 94 10.55 -18.43 -9.93
C LEU A 94 9.23 -18.51 -10.72
N ALA A 95 8.13 -18.81 -10.04
CA ALA A 95 6.78 -18.81 -10.63
C ALA A 95 6.43 -17.47 -11.29
N ALA A 96 5.47 -17.48 -12.23
CA ALA A 96 5.05 -16.27 -12.95
C ALA A 96 4.34 -15.23 -12.06
N SER A 97 3.77 -15.68 -10.94
CA SER A 97 3.08 -14.83 -9.98
C SER A 97 2.94 -15.54 -8.64
N GLY A 98 2.67 -14.77 -7.59
CA GLY A 98 2.37 -15.30 -6.27
C GLY A 98 1.82 -14.23 -5.32
N THR A 99 1.60 -14.66 -4.09
CA THR A 99 1.08 -13.84 -3.00
C THR A 99 2.00 -13.96 -1.79
N GLY A 100 2.16 -12.87 -1.04
CA GLY A 100 3.06 -12.81 0.11
C GLY A 100 4.53 -12.83 -0.27
N ASP A 101 5.38 -13.15 0.71
CA ASP A 101 6.84 -13.19 0.56
C ASP A 101 7.30 -14.25 -0.44
N ILE A 102 8.49 -14.03 -1.00
CA ILE A 102 9.12 -14.98 -1.92
C ILE A 102 10.18 -15.74 -1.12
N ALA A 103 9.94 -17.04 -0.91
CA ALA A 103 10.94 -17.93 -0.33
C ALA A 103 12.19 -18.03 -1.23
N ALA A 104 13.34 -18.36 -0.63
CA ALA A 104 14.53 -18.69 -1.39
C ALA A 104 14.23 -19.82 -2.39
N PHE A 105 14.74 -19.66 -3.61
CA PHE A 105 14.59 -20.65 -4.68
C PHE A 105 15.92 -20.81 -5.42
N THR A 106 16.11 -21.98 -6.04
CA THR A 106 17.28 -22.24 -6.88
C THR A 106 17.14 -21.49 -8.19
N ALA A 107 18.10 -20.60 -8.48
CA ALA A 107 18.11 -19.86 -9.72
C ALA A 107 18.50 -20.75 -10.90
N THR A 108 17.78 -20.60 -12.01
CA THR A 108 18.05 -21.35 -13.24
C THR A 108 18.41 -20.41 -14.38
N ASN A 109 19.34 -20.83 -15.23
CA ASN A 109 19.63 -20.22 -16.52
C ASN A 109 20.17 -21.30 -17.46
N ALA A 110 19.36 -21.70 -18.45
CA ALA A 110 19.73 -22.71 -19.44
C ALA A 110 20.50 -22.12 -20.65
N THR A 111 20.78 -20.82 -20.63
CA THR A 111 21.47 -20.11 -21.72
C THR A 111 22.92 -19.83 -21.35
N LEU A 112 23.71 -19.38 -22.33
CA LEU A 112 25.11 -19.00 -22.13
C LEU A 112 25.29 -17.51 -21.79
N VAL A 113 24.19 -16.77 -21.62
CA VAL A 113 24.16 -15.32 -21.39
C VAL A 113 23.34 -15.03 -20.13
N PRO A 114 23.60 -13.95 -19.36
CA PRO A 114 22.75 -13.59 -18.23
C PRO A 114 21.29 -13.38 -18.65
N ILE A 115 20.36 -13.87 -17.82
CA ILE A 115 18.92 -13.61 -17.95
C ILE A 115 18.43 -12.84 -16.72
N THR A 116 17.35 -12.09 -16.88
CA THR A 116 16.74 -11.29 -15.81
C THR A 116 15.24 -11.56 -15.76
N GLY A 117 14.69 -11.62 -14.55
CA GLY A 117 13.26 -11.51 -14.30
C GLY A 117 12.98 -10.32 -13.41
N THR A 118 12.01 -9.51 -13.81
CA THR A 118 11.58 -8.33 -13.08
C THR A 118 10.35 -8.69 -12.27
N ILE A 119 10.43 -8.53 -10.96
CA ILE A 119 9.34 -8.82 -10.04
C ILE A 119 8.58 -7.51 -9.80
N THR A 120 7.32 -7.48 -10.20
CA THR A 120 6.44 -6.33 -9.95
C THR A 120 5.51 -6.67 -8.81
N VAL A 121 5.56 -5.91 -7.72
CA VAL A 121 4.75 -6.13 -6.52
C VAL A 121 3.68 -5.03 -6.40
N THR A 122 2.46 -5.47 -6.10
CA THR A 122 1.29 -4.64 -5.84
C THR A 122 0.88 -4.86 -4.37
N PRO A 123 1.09 -3.86 -3.48
CA PRO A 123 0.57 -3.91 -2.13
C PRO A 123 -0.95 -3.68 -2.12
N GLN A 124 -1.68 -4.41 -1.27
CA GLN A 124 -3.13 -4.34 -1.08
C GLN A 124 -3.50 -4.23 0.40
#